data_AF-A0A838L1S7-F1
#
_entry.id   AF-A0A838L1S7-F1
#
_cell.length_a   1.000
_cell.length_b   1.000
_cell.length_c   1.000
_cell.angle_alpha   90.00
_cell.angle_beta   90.00
_cell.angle_gamma   90.00
#
_symmetry.space_group_name_H-M   'P 1'
#
loop_
_entity.id
_entity.type
_entity.pdbx_description
1 polymer ?
#
loop_
_entity_poly.entity_id
_entity_poly.type
_entity_poly.pdbx_seq_one_letter_code
_entity_poly.pdbx_strand_id
1 'polypeptide(L)'
;MKVAVAGKGGSGKTTISATLARLLARRGHPVMAVDGDPNPNLGVALGMSRDNLEKMVRVPKDVMETKEEDGARRLVMARPIEEVTAEYAMPAPDGVDLMVMTGVDHAGAG
;
A
#
# COMPACT_ATOMS: atom_id res chain seq x y z
N MET A 1 -0.08 5.90 13.87
CA MET A 1 0.90 6.76 13.16
C MET A 1 0.75 6.54 11.66
N LYS A 2 0.94 7.58 10.83
CA LYS A 2 0.94 7.46 9.35
C LYS A 2 2.25 8.03 8.82
N VAL A 3 2.90 7.30 7.90
CA VAL A 3 4.16 7.70 7.27
C VAL A 3 4.02 7.57 5.77
N ALA A 4 4.38 8.62 5.03
CA ALA A 4 4.45 8.60 3.58
C ALA A 4 5.90 8.81 3.13
N VAL A 5 6.39 7.97 2.22
CA VAL A 5 7.76 8.05 1.69
C VAL A 5 7.68 8.40 0.21
N ALA A 6 8.16 9.60 -0.15
CA ALA A 6 8.14 10.13 -1.51
C ALA A 6 9.54 10.54 -1.97
N GLY A 7 9.72 10.75 -3.28
CA GLY A 7 11.03 11.02 -3.89
C GLY A 7 11.15 10.51 -5.33
N LYS A 8 12.27 10.87 -6.00
CA LYS A 8 12.52 10.54 -7.41
C LYS A 8 12.66 9.03 -7.69
N GLY A 9 12.65 8.65 -8.97
CA GLY A 9 12.90 7.26 -9.40
C GLY A 9 14.30 6.76 -8.98
N GLY A 10 14.38 5.66 -8.23
CA GLY A 10 15.65 5.12 -7.75
C GLY A 10 16.31 5.93 -6.61
N SER A 11 15.57 6.68 -5.80
CA SER A 11 16.09 7.32 -4.57
C SER A 11 16.08 6.40 -3.34
N GLY A 12 15.74 5.11 -3.51
CA GLY A 12 15.70 4.13 -2.43
C GLY A 12 14.40 4.12 -1.60
N LYS A 13 13.32 4.77 -2.07
CA LYS A 13 12.04 4.84 -1.34
C LYS A 13 11.54 3.48 -0.88
N THR A 14 11.39 2.54 -1.80
CA THR A 14 10.87 1.20 -1.53
C THR A 14 11.74 0.45 -0.52
N THR A 15 13.07 0.59 -0.64
CA THR A 15 14.03 0.01 0.30
C THR A 15 13.87 0.59 1.70
N ILE A 16 13.75 1.92 1.82
CA ILE A 16 13.56 2.61 3.09
C ILE A 16 12.20 2.23 3.70
N SER A 17 11.13 2.22 2.90
CA SER A 17 9.79 1.82 3.34
C SER A 17 9.77 0.39 3.89
N ALA A 18 10.35 -0.57 3.16
CA ALA A 18 10.42 -1.96 3.61
C ALA A 18 11.25 -2.10 4.90
N THR A 19 12.39 -1.42 4.97
CA THR A 19 13.27 -1.45 6.15
C THR A 19 12.57 -0.87 7.37
N LEU A 20 11.94 0.29 7.23
CA LEU A 20 11.20 0.95 8.30
C LEU A 20 10.03 0.09 8.79
N ALA A 21 9.25 -0.47 7.85
CA ALA A 21 8.12 -1.34 8.19
C ALA A 21 8.55 -2.55 9.01
N ARG A 22 9.58 -3.28 8.57
CA ARG A 22 10.11 -4.45 9.28
C ARG A 22 10.69 -4.08 10.64
N LEU A 23 11.41 -2.95 10.74
CA LEU A 23 11.98 -2.47 11.99
C LEU A 23 10.92 -2.05 13.02
N LEU A 24 9.78 -1.54 12.58
CA LEU A 24 8.66 -1.20 13.46
C LEU A 24 7.91 -2.47 13.89
N ALA A 25 7.65 -3.39 12.95
CA ALA A 25 6.97 -4.64 13.24
C ALA A 25 7.76 -5.51 14.24
N ARG A 26 9.09 -5.62 14.05
CA ARG A 26 9.99 -6.30 15.01
C ARG A 26 10.00 -5.68 16.41
N ARG A 27 9.62 -4.41 16.55
CA ARG A 27 9.47 -3.74 17.85
C ARG A 27 8.08 -3.95 18.48
N GLY A 28 7.25 -4.80 17.88
CA GLY A 28 5.91 -5.12 18.38
C GLY A 28 4.84 -4.13 17.95
N HIS A 29 5.13 -3.23 17.00
CA HIS A 29 4.10 -2.35 16.45
C HIS A 29 3.30 -3.07 15.37
N PRO A 30 1.95 -2.94 15.34
CA PRO A 30 1.18 -3.36 14.19
C PRO A 30 1.52 -2.47 12.98
N VAL A 31 1.89 -3.08 11.86
CA VAL A 31 2.33 -2.37 10.66
C VAL A 31 1.56 -2.85 9.43
N MET A 32 0.78 -1.95 8.86
CA MET A 32 0.23 -2.07 7.50
C MET A 32 1.13 -1.29 6.54
N ALA A 33 1.79 -1.99 5.64
CA ALA A 33 2.52 -1.43 4.51
C ALA A 33 1.58 -1.30 3.31
N VAL A 34 1.64 -0.16 2.62
CA VAL A 34 0.84 0.09 1.42
C VAL A 34 1.78 0.45 0.28
N ASP A 35 1.73 -0.32 -0.82
CA ASP A 35 2.45 0.00 -2.05
C ASP A 35 1.55 0.78 -3.00
N GLY A 36 1.86 2.07 -3.16
CA GLY A 36 1.15 2.99 -4.05
C GLY A 36 1.77 3.12 -5.44
N ASP A 37 2.87 2.43 -5.72
CA ASP A 37 3.63 2.59 -6.96
C ASP A 37 2.93 1.84 -8.12
N PRO A 38 2.83 2.43 -9.33
CA PRO A 38 2.32 1.73 -10.52
C PRO A 38 3.01 0.40 -10.81
N ASN A 39 4.31 0.31 -10.46
CA ASN A 39 5.06 -0.94 -10.50
C ASN A 39 5.39 -1.40 -9.07
N PRO A 40 4.50 -2.18 -8.43
CA PRO A 40 4.64 -2.50 -7.01
C PRO A 40 5.85 -3.41 -6.78
N ASN A 41 6.76 -2.95 -5.93
CA ASN A 41 8.00 -3.65 -5.59
C ASN A 41 8.21 -3.79 -4.08
N LEU A 42 7.28 -3.29 -3.26
CA LEU A 42 7.41 -3.31 -1.81
C LEU A 42 7.38 -4.73 -1.24
N GLY A 43 6.56 -5.63 -1.78
CA GLY A 43 6.53 -7.04 -1.36
C GLY A 43 7.87 -7.76 -1.56
N VAL A 44 8.53 -7.49 -2.69
CA VAL A 44 9.89 -7.99 -2.98
C VAL A 44 10.88 -7.43 -1.97
N ALA A 45 10.84 -6.12 -1.73
CA ALA A 45 11.73 -5.45 -0.77
C ALA A 45 11.51 -5.90 0.68
N LEU A 46 10.28 -6.28 1.04
CA LEU A 46 9.96 -6.87 2.34
C LEU A 46 10.49 -8.31 2.48
N GLY A 47 10.77 -8.98 1.37
CA GLY A 47 11.28 -10.35 1.33
C GLY A 47 10.18 -11.42 1.26
N MET A 48 9.03 -11.10 0.67
CA MET A 48 7.99 -12.09 0.41
C MET A 48 8.46 -13.16 -0.57
N SER A 49 7.98 -14.40 -0.39
CA SER A 49 8.24 -15.47 -1.35
C SER A 49 7.54 -15.20 -2.69
N ARG A 50 8.07 -15.81 -3.76
CA ARG A 50 7.47 -15.71 -5.09
C ARG A 50 6.01 -16.16 -5.10
N ASP A 51 5.71 -17.28 -4.46
CA ASP A 51 4.34 -17.81 -4.37
C ASP A 51 3.37 -16.83 -3.68
N ASN A 52 3.83 -16.09 -2.67
CA ASN A 52 3.00 -15.10 -2.00
C ASN A 52 2.81 -13.85 -2.86
N LEU A 53 3.86 -13.43 -3.59
CA LEU A 53 3.77 -12.31 -4.52
C LEU A 53 2.79 -12.62 -5.67
N GLU A 54 2.79 -13.84 -6.20
CA GLU A 54 1.88 -14.27 -7.28
C GLU A 54 0.41 -14.34 -6.82
N LYS A 55 0.16 -14.47 -5.52
CA LYS A 55 -1.18 -14.46 -4.92
C LYS A 55 -1.67 -13.07 -4.54
N MET A 56 -0.81 -12.05 -4.58
CA MET A 56 -1.22 -10.69 -4.21
C MET A 56 -2.26 -10.15 -5.18
N VAL A 57 -3.36 -9.66 -4.62
CA VAL A 57 -4.42 -8.99 -5.35
C VAL A 57 -4.27 -7.49 -5.15
N ARG A 58 -4.41 -6.73 -6.24
CA ARG A 58 -4.45 -5.27 -6.17
C ARG A 58 -5.79 -4.85 -5.60
N VAL A 59 -5.76 -3.92 -4.66
CA VAL A 59 -6.97 -3.32 -4.09
C VAL A 59 -7.73 -2.60 -5.21
N PRO A 60 -8.99 -2.98 -5.49
CA PRO A 60 -9.82 -2.34 -6.51
C PRO A 60 -10.05 -0.84 -6.22
N LYS A 61 -10.26 -0.03 -7.26
CA LYS A 61 -10.46 1.42 -7.07
C LYS A 61 -11.80 1.78 -6.43
N ASP A 62 -12.81 0.92 -6.57
CA ASP A 62 -14.16 1.11 -6.05
C ASP A 62 -14.26 0.99 -4.52
N VAL A 63 -13.19 0.53 -3.85
CA VAL A 63 -13.09 0.64 -2.37
C VAL A 63 -12.97 2.09 -1.91
N MET A 64 -12.70 3.01 -2.85
CA MET A 64 -12.65 4.44 -2.67
C MET A 64 -13.69 5.13 -3.54
N GLU A 65 -14.38 6.11 -2.98
CA GLU A 65 -15.34 6.96 -3.71
C GLU A 65 -15.02 8.43 -3.52
N THR A 66 -15.40 9.26 -4.49
CA THR A 66 -15.26 10.72 -4.37
C THR A 66 -16.55 11.30 -3.81
N LYS A 67 -16.47 12.02 -2.69
CA LYS A 67 -17.57 12.81 -2.14
C LYS A 67 -17.31 14.29 -2.26
N GLU A 68 -18.34 15.06 -2.56
CA GLU A 68 -18.31 16.52 -2.46
C GLU A 68 -18.77 16.93 -1.06
N GLU A 69 -17.89 17.61 -0.35
CA GLU A 69 -18.11 18.11 1.01
C GLU A 69 -17.55 19.53 1.07
N ASP A 70 -18.37 20.50 1.46
CA ASP A 70 -18.03 21.94 1.49
C ASP A 70 -17.45 22.48 0.16
N GLY A 71 -17.95 21.97 -0.98
CA GLY A 71 -17.48 22.37 -2.31
C GLY A 71 -16.11 21.80 -2.71
N ALA A 72 -15.54 20.90 -1.90
CA ALA A 72 -14.31 20.19 -2.20
C ALA A 72 -14.56 18.71 -2.48
N ARG A 73 -13.90 18.16 -3.51
CA ARG A 73 -13.88 16.72 -3.78
C ARG A 73 -12.88 16.03 -2.86
N ARG A 74 -13.36 15.10 -2.05
CA ARG A 74 -12.55 14.25 -1.18
C ARG A 74 -12.68 12.79 -1.57
N LEU A 75 -11.55 12.08 -1.56
CA LEU A 75 -11.55 10.63 -1.66
C LEU A 75 -11.79 10.04 -0.28
N VAL A 76 -12.82 9.21 -0.15
CA VAL A 76 -13.19 8.53 1.08
C VAL A 76 -13.33 7.04 0.82
N MET A 77 -13.25 6.24 1.88
CA MET A 77 -13.50 4.81 1.78
C MET A 77 -14.99 4.57 1.48
N ALA A 78 -15.28 3.76 0.46
CA ALA A 78 -16.64 3.33 0.11
C ALA A 78 -17.11 2.14 0.99
N ARG A 79 -16.16 1.42 1.58
CA ARG A 79 -16.37 0.28 2.49
C ARG A 79 -15.56 0.48 3.78
N PRO A 80 -15.93 -0.13 4.92
CA PRO A 80 -15.11 -0.11 6.13
C PRO A 80 -13.68 -0.57 5.86
N ILE A 81 -12.69 0.12 6.44
CA ILE A 81 -11.28 -0.19 6.18
C ILE A 81 -10.92 -1.58 6.68
N GLU A 82 -11.57 -2.03 7.75
CA GLU A 82 -11.40 -3.36 8.34
C GLU A 82 -11.74 -4.45 7.31
N GLU A 83 -12.84 -4.30 6.57
CA GLU A 83 -13.22 -5.22 5.50
C GLU A 83 -12.19 -5.24 4.37
N VAL A 84 -11.75 -4.07 3.92
CA VAL A 84 -10.76 -3.94 2.84
C VAL A 84 -9.43 -4.58 3.26
N THR A 85 -8.99 -4.35 4.50
CA THR A 85 -7.77 -4.98 5.02
C THR A 85 -7.92 -6.49 5.14
N ALA A 86 -9.06 -6.99 5.63
CA ALA A 86 -9.30 -8.43 5.74
C ALA A 86 -9.33 -9.15 4.38
N GLU A 87 -9.77 -8.45 3.33
CA GLU A 87 -9.91 -9.01 2.00
C GLU A 87 -8.61 -8.94 1.18
N TYR A 88 -7.84 -7.84 1.30
CA TYR A 88 -6.73 -7.55 0.39
C TYR A 88 -5.35 -7.48 1.05
N ALA A 89 -5.25 -7.48 2.38
CA ALA A 89 -3.94 -7.51 3.02
C ALA A 89 -3.36 -8.92 2.99
N MET A 90 -2.06 -9.01 2.73
CA MET A 90 -1.31 -10.26 2.80
C MET A 90 -0.20 -10.17 3.85
N PRO A 91 0.01 -11.23 4.63
CA PRO A 91 1.12 -11.28 5.58
C PRO A 91 2.46 -11.29 4.83
N ALA A 92 3.37 -10.46 5.33
CA ALA A 92 4.74 -10.33 4.91
C ALA A 92 5.71 -10.62 6.09
N PRO A 93 7.01 -10.76 5.83
CA PRO A 93 7.97 -11.09 6.89
C PRO A 93 7.96 -10.11 8.07
N ASP A 94 8.33 -10.64 9.24
CA ASP A 94 8.39 -9.92 10.53
C ASP A 94 7.06 -9.37 11.07
N GLY A 95 5.92 -9.89 10.60
CA GLY A 95 4.59 -9.45 11.08
C GLY A 95 4.12 -8.14 10.47
N VAL A 96 4.61 -7.82 9.27
CA VAL A 96 4.09 -6.73 8.44
C VAL A 96 2.91 -7.28 7.63
N ASP A 97 1.81 -6.55 7.56
CA ASP A 97 0.77 -6.79 6.55
C ASP A 97 1.00 -5.86 5.35
N LEU A 98 0.83 -6.37 4.14
CA LEU A 98 1.03 -5.62 2.90
C LEU A 98 -0.27 -5.54 2.09
N MET A 99 -0.59 -4.33 1.63
CA MET A 99 -1.60 -4.08 0.60
C MET A 99 -0.98 -3.36 -0.59
N VAL A 100 -1.48 -3.66 -1.79
CA VAL A 100 -1.06 -2.98 -3.03
C VAL A 100 -2.22 -2.12 -3.52
N MET A 101 -2.03 -0.81 -3.47
CA MET A 101 -3.01 0.20 -3.90
C MET A 101 -2.43 1.00 -5.07
N THR A 102 -2.45 0.43 -6.29
CA THR A 102 -1.99 1.19 -7.47
C THR A 102 -2.94 2.35 -7.77
N GLY A 103 -2.43 3.57 -7.73
CA GLY A 103 -3.16 4.76 -8.16
C GLY A 103 -3.27 4.86 -9.69
N VAL A 104 -4.51 4.97 -10.18
CA VAL A 104 -4.98 5.59 -11.45
C VAL A 104 -4.25 5.24 -12.77
N ASP A 105 -5.00 4.71 -13.75
CA ASP A 105 -4.57 4.50 -15.16
C ASP A 105 -4.48 5.81 -15.98
N HIS A 106 -4.12 6.93 -15.38
CA HIS A 106 -4.03 8.21 -16.11
C HIS A 106 -2.64 8.83 -15.93
N ALA A 107 -1.69 8.28 -16.69
CA ALA A 107 -0.48 8.99 -17.12
C ALA A 107 -0.34 8.76 -18.63
N GLY A 108 -1.06 9.54 -19.43
CA GLY A 108 -1.00 9.44 -20.89
C GLY A 108 -2.14 10.13 -21.64
N ALA A 109 -2.49 11.36 -21.26
CA ALA A 109 -3.26 12.26 -22.12
C ALA A 109 -2.69 13.67 -21.94
N GLY A 110 -1.57 13.89 -22.63
CA GLY A 110 -0.89 15.17 -22.79
C GLY A 110 -0.10 15.09 -24.09
#